data_AF-A0AAT9RVW7-F1
#
_entry.id   AF-A0AAT9RVW7-F1
#
_cell.length_a   1.000
_cell.length_b   1.000
_cell.length_c   1.000
_cell.angle_alpha   90.00
_cell.angle_beta   90.00
_cell.angle_gamma   90.00
#
_symmetry.space_group_name_H-M   'P 1'
#
loop_
_entity.id
_entity.type
_entity.pdbx_description
1 polymer ?
#
loop_
_entity_poly.entity_id
_entity_poly.type
_entity_poly.pdbx_seq_one_letter_code
_entity_poly.pdbx_strand_id
1 'polypeptide(L)'
;MTTNAGPSAAQPPPRPRRRAPAGAAVLREDVTEAIRAAVFEELAAVGYARMSIEGIARRAGVGKTAVYRRWRSKLHLVLDLVSAVAVQGLPMPDTGSLEGDLRLLYEVTSRALRHPVAGQIIPDLQAEAARNPEIAEAMQKALREGQQSVATGIVAAAVARGEVREGVDEDLALDVISGPLYWRSVVVRAPKLPKGYLASLTRATAAALRAL
;
A
#
# COMPACT_ATOMS: atom_id res chain seq x y z
N MET A 1 4.26 81.62 -17.46
CA MET A 1 4.61 80.62 -18.49
C MET A 1 5.89 79.96 -18.01
N THR A 2 6.01 78.67 -17.69
CA THR A 2 5.17 77.48 -17.89
C THR A 2 5.64 76.47 -16.85
N THR A 3 4.71 75.98 -16.02
CA THR A 3 4.90 74.90 -15.04
C THR A 3 4.94 73.57 -15.78
N ASN A 4 6.02 72.79 -15.57
CA ASN A 4 6.22 71.48 -16.20
C ASN A 4 5.37 70.43 -15.47
N ALA A 5 4.32 69.94 -16.15
CA ALA A 5 3.53 68.80 -15.71
C ALA A 5 4.25 67.50 -16.11
N GLY A 6 4.68 66.71 -15.13
CA GLY A 6 5.20 65.36 -15.37
C GLY A 6 4.10 64.42 -15.88
N PRO A 7 4.43 63.42 -16.72
CA PRO A 7 3.43 62.53 -17.30
C PRO A 7 2.85 61.61 -16.22
N SER A 8 1.52 61.64 -16.07
CA SER A 8 0.75 60.72 -15.26
C SER A 8 0.90 59.30 -15.80
N ALA A 9 1.59 58.43 -15.05
CA ALA A 9 1.72 57.03 -15.38
C ALA A 9 0.36 56.32 -15.19
N ALA A 10 -0.26 55.95 -16.31
CA ALA A 10 -1.48 55.17 -16.32
C ALA A 10 -1.27 53.80 -15.65
N GLN A 11 -2.10 53.48 -14.65
CA GLN A 11 -2.09 52.16 -14.01
C GLN A 11 -2.48 51.07 -15.01
N PRO A 12 -1.78 49.92 -15.04
CA PRO A 12 -2.14 48.81 -15.91
C PRO A 12 -3.49 48.20 -15.46
N PRO A 13 -4.30 47.68 -16.40
CA PRO A 13 -5.61 47.12 -16.08
C PRO A 13 -5.48 45.92 -15.13
N PRO A 14 -6.47 45.69 -14.24
CA PRO A 14 -6.44 44.57 -13.32
C PRO A 14 -6.42 43.25 -14.10
N ARG A 15 -5.42 42.40 -13.82
CA ARG A 15 -5.33 41.06 -14.40
C ARG A 15 -6.60 40.26 -14.05
N PRO A 16 -7.20 39.52 -15.01
CA PRO A 16 -8.39 38.73 -14.73
C PRO A 16 -8.08 37.71 -13.63
N ARG A 17 -8.84 37.78 -12.52
CA ARG A 17 -8.78 36.78 -11.46
C ARG A 17 -9.08 35.41 -12.05
N ARG A 18 -8.06 34.54 -12.08
CA ARG A 18 -8.19 33.15 -12.50
C ARG A 18 -9.24 32.50 -11.61
N ARG A 19 -10.44 32.25 -12.15
CA ARG A 19 -11.54 31.62 -11.41
C ARG A 19 -11.05 30.27 -10.90
N ALA A 20 -11.18 30.05 -9.58
CA ALA A 20 -10.97 28.73 -8.99
C ALA A 20 -11.88 27.73 -9.72
N PRO A 21 -11.39 26.57 -10.12
CA PRO A 21 -12.13 25.71 -11.03
C PRO A 21 -13.31 25.08 -10.27
N ALA A 22 -14.53 25.44 -10.69
CA ALA A 22 -15.77 25.01 -10.06
C ALA A 22 -16.08 23.54 -10.39
N GLY A 23 -16.46 22.77 -9.36
CA GLY A 23 -17.35 21.58 -9.35
C GLY A 23 -16.97 20.33 -10.18
N ALA A 24 -16.52 20.49 -11.42
CA ALA A 24 -16.22 19.41 -12.36
C ALA A 24 -14.71 19.14 -12.53
N ALA A 25 -13.86 20.09 -12.13
CA ALA A 25 -12.41 19.95 -12.17
C ALA A 25 -11.82 19.27 -10.93
N VAL A 26 -12.60 19.20 -9.85
CA VAL A 26 -12.23 18.45 -8.66
C VAL A 26 -12.56 16.98 -8.93
N LEU A 27 -11.55 16.12 -8.83
CA LEU A 27 -11.75 14.69 -8.94
C LEU A 27 -12.67 14.24 -7.82
N ARG A 28 -13.82 13.71 -8.22
CA ARG A 28 -14.81 13.10 -7.33
C ARG A 28 -14.23 11.85 -6.68
N GLU A 29 -14.15 11.86 -5.36
CA GLU A 29 -13.55 10.79 -4.55
C GLU A 29 -14.38 9.50 -4.60
N ASP A 30 -15.71 9.63 -4.58
CA ASP A 30 -16.65 8.51 -4.78
C ASP A 30 -16.37 7.74 -6.08
N VAL A 31 -16.02 8.47 -7.14
CA VAL A 31 -15.66 7.87 -8.43
C VAL A 31 -14.26 7.25 -8.40
N THR A 32 -13.32 7.84 -7.66
CA THR A 32 -11.98 7.27 -7.46
C THR A 32 -12.08 5.92 -6.76
N GLU A 33 -12.85 5.85 -5.68
CA GLU A 33 -13.07 4.62 -4.90
C GLU A 33 -13.86 3.57 -5.70
N ALA A 34 -14.87 3.96 -6.47
CA ALA A 34 -15.56 3.05 -7.38
C ALA A 34 -14.60 2.44 -8.43
N ILE A 35 -13.68 3.22 -8.97
CA ILE A 35 -12.67 2.73 -9.91
C ILE A 35 -11.69 1.79 -9.20
N ARG A 36 -11.23 2.11 -7.98
CA ARG A 36 -10.36 1.22 -7.20
C ARG A 36 -11.02 -0.12 -6.90
N ALA A 37 -12.28 -0.12 -6.48
CA ALA A 37 -13.07 -1.34 -6.28
C ALA A 37 -13.16 -2.17 -7.57
N ALA A 38 -13.45 -1.53 -8.70
CA ALA A 38 -13.48 -2.19 -10.01
C ALA A 38 -12.11 -2.76 -10.44
N VAL A 39 -11.01 -2.10 -10.09
CA VAL A 39 -9.65 -2.62 -10.32
C VAL A 39 -9.44 -3.88 -9.51
N PHE A 40 -9.81 -3.89 -8.22
CA PHE A 40 -9.73 -5.10 -7.39
C PHE A 40 -10.49 -6.27 -8.02
N GLU A 41 -11.73 -6.03 -8.42
CA GLU A 41 -12.58 -7.08 -9.00
C GLU A 41 -12.05 -7.60 -10.34
N GLU A 42 -11.62 -6.72 -11.23
CA GLU A 42 -11.06 -7.11 -12.52
C GLU A 42 -9.74 -7.87 -12.32
N LEU A 43 -8.87 -7.40 -11.43
CA LEU A 43 -7.59 -8.04 -11.14
C LEU A 43 -7.79 -9.43 -10.52
N ALA A 44 -8.74 -9.59 -9.61
CA ALA A 44 -9.12 -10.90 -9.06
C ALA A 44 -9.72 -11.83 -10.13
N ALA A 45 -10.56 -11.30 -11.03
CA ALA A 45 -11.23 -12.11 -12.03
C ALA A 45 -10.29 -12.60 -13.14
N VAL A 46 -9.38 -11.75 -13.63
CA VAL A 46 -8.61 -12.05 -14.84
C VAL A 46 -7.09 -11.96 -14.67
N GLY A 47 -6.59 -11.49 -13.53
CA GLY A 47 -5.16 -11.25 -13.30
C GLY A 47 -4.63 -10.02 -14.03
N TYR A 48 -3.43 -9.57 -13.66
CA TYR A 48 -2.78 -8.36 -14.14
C TYR A 48 -2.59 -8.39 -15.66
N ALA A 49 -2.16 -9.53 -16.19
CA ALA A 49 -1.87 -9.69 -17.61
C ALA A 49 -3.10 -9.42 -18.50
N ARG A 50 -4.27 -9.97 -18.13
CA ARG A 50 -5.51 -9.83 -18.91
C ARG A 50 -6.38 -8.63 -18.51
N MET A 51 -6.07 -7.97 -17.40
CA MET A 51 -6.79 -6.78 -16.96
C MET A 51 -6.72 -5.65 -18.00
N SER A 52 -7.85 -4.98 -18.21
CA SER A 52 -8.01 -3.91 -19.20
C SER A 52 -8.67 -2.66 -18.60
N ILE A 53 -8.34 -1.48 -19.12
CA ILE A 53 -8.99 -0.21 -18.70
C ILE A 53 -10.48 -0.23 -19.09
N GLU A 54 -10.80 -0.84 -20.22
CA GLU A 54 -12.16 -1.14 -20.69
C GLU A 54 -12.95 -1.93 -19.63
N GLY A 55 -12.34 -3.01 -19.11
CA GLY A 55 -12.93 -3.87 -18.10
C GLY A 55 -13.21 -3.13 -16.80
N ILE A 56 -12.22 -2.38 -16.32
CA ILE A 56 -12.32 -1.56 -15.13
C ILE A 56 -13.41 -0.50 -15.28
N ALA A 57 -13.38 0.26 -16.38
CA ALA A 57 -14.35 1.32 -16.64
C ALA A 57 -15.78 0.79 -16.66
N ARG A 58 -16.01 -0.37 -17.30
CA ARG A 58 -17.31 -1.04 -17.34
C ARG A 58 -17.79 -1.44 -15.95
N ARG A 59 -16.92 -2.03 -15.12
CA ARG A 59 -17.25 -2.44 -13.73
C ARG A 59 -17.56 -1.24 -12.83
N ALA A 60 -16.78 -0.18 -12.95
CA ALA A 60 -16.98 1.05 -12.18
C ALA A 60 -18.16 1.91 -12.67
N GLY A 61 -18.79 1.58 -13.81
CA GLY A 61 -19.86 2.38 -14.40
C GLY A 61 -19.39 3.74 -14.91
N VAL A 62 -18.12 3.85 -15.34
CA VAL A 62 -17.52 5.12 -15.80
C VAL A 62 -16.98 4.99 -17.22
N GLY A 63 -16.73 6.13 -17.88
CA GLY A 63 -16.01 6.16 -19.16
C GLY A 63 -14.49 6.00 -19.00
N LYS A 64 -13.81 5.46 -20.02
CA LYS A 64 -12.33 5.31 -20.03
C LYS A 64 -11.59 6.61 -19.70
N THR A 65 -12.08 7.74 -20.21
CA THR A 65 -11.50 9.07 -19.96
C THR A 65 -11.50 9.42 -18.48
N ALA A 66 -12.49 8.97 -17.70
CA ALA A 66 -12.53 9.19 -16.26
C ALA A 66 -11.45 8.40 -15.51
N VAL A 67 -11.08 7.23 -16.03
CA VAL A 67 -9.97 6.42 -15.52
C VAL A 67 -8.63 7.07 -15.90
N TYR A 68 -8.42 7.38 -17.18
CA TYR A 68 -7.15 7.98 -17.65
C TYR A 68 -6.84 9.35 -17.04
N ARG A 69 -7.88 10.14 -16.69
CA ARG A 69 -7.71 11.43 -16.01
C ARG A 69 -7.10 11.28 -14.61
N ARG A 70 -7.30 10.12 -13.96
CA ARG A 70 -6.81 9.82 -12.61
C ARG A 70 -5.50 9.02 -12.65
N TRP A 71 -5.42 8.05 -13.55
CA TRP A 71 -4.26 7.17 -13.67
C TRP A 71 -3.78 7.10 -15.11
N ARG A 72 -2.51 7.43 -15.32
CA ARG A 72 -1.89 7.48 -16.65
C ARG A 72 -1.76 6.12 -17.33
N SER A 73 -1.82 5.02 -16.58
CA SER A 73 -1.76 3.66 -17.15
C SER A 73 -2.35 2.60 -16.21
N LYS A 74 -2.55 1.39 -16.75
CA LYS A 74 -2.92 0.18 -15.99
C LYS A 74 -1.97 -0.08 -14.81
N LEU A 75 -0.68 0.15 -15.03
CA LEU A 75 0.33 0.05 -13.97
C LEU A 75 0.02 1.01 -12.82
N HIS A 76 -0.23 2.29 -13.11
CA HIS A 76 -0.49 3.30 -12.07
C HIS A 76 -1.72 2.99 -11.24
N LEU A 77 -2.75 2.40 -11.83
CA LEU A 77 -3.92 1.91 -11.09
C LEU A 77 -3.56 0.85 -10.06
N VAL A 78 -2.73 -0.11 -10.46
CA VAL A 78 -2.31 -1.20 -9.57
C VAL A 78 -1.38 -0.70 -8.48
N LEU A 79 -0.45 0.19 -8.80
CA LEU A 79 0.43 0.76 -7.79
C LEU A 79 -0.36 1.54 -6.75
N ASP A 80 -1.32 2.35 -7.21
CA ASP A 80 -2.23 3.08 -6.33
C ASP A 80 -3.08 2.13 -5.46
N LEU A 81 -3.54 1.01 -6.02
CA LEU A 81 -4.25 -0.04 -5.29
C LEU A 81 -3.39 -0.65 -4.18
N VAL A 82 -2.16 -1.05 -4.52
CA VAL A 82 -1.21 -1.68 -3.60
C VAL A 82 -0.84 -0.70 -2.48
N SER A 83 -0.60 0.57 -2.81
CA SER A 83 -0.36 1.62 -1.83
C SER A 83 -1.58 1.85 -0.93
N ALA A 84 -2.80 1.89 -1.47
CA ALA A 84 -4.01 2.06 -0.67
C ALA A 84 -4.21 0.90 0.34
N VAL A 85 -3.92 -0.34 -0.05
CA VAL A 85 -3.94 -1.50 0.87
C VAL A 85 -2.84 -1.41 1.92
N ALA A 86 -1.64 -1.00 1.53
CA ALA A 86 -0.51 -0.87 2.46
C ALA A 86 -0.72 0.24 3.50
N VAL A 87 -1.30 1.37 3.09
CA VAL A 87 -1.56 2.55 3.94
C VAL A 87 -2.66 2.30 4.97
N GLN A 88 -3.56 1.34 4.74
CA GLN A 88 -4.54 0.92 5.75
C GLN A 88 -3.93 0.21 6.97
N GLY A 89 -2.60 0.15 7.07
CA GLY A 89 -1.78 -0.03 8.28
C GLY A 89 -2.45 -0.78 9.43
N LEU A 90 -1.97 -1.98 9.73
CA LEU A 90 -2.47 -2.69 10.91
C LEU A 90 -2.19 -1.85 12.15
N PRO A 91 -3.16 -1.65 13.06
CA PRO A 91 -2.88 -0.97 14.31
C PRO A 91 -1.75 -1.72 15.02
N MET A 92 -0.75 -0.98 15.47
CA MET A 92 0.40 -1.57 16.16
C MET A 92 -0.11 -2.33 17.39
N PRO A 93 0.15 -3.65 17.49
CA PRO A 93 -0.19 -4.41 18.68
C PRO A 93 0.56 -3.86 19.89
N ASP A 94 -0.14 -3.72 21.02
CA ASP A 94 0.45 -3.38 22.31
C ASP A 94 -0.14 -4.29 23.39
N THR A 95 0.29 -5.54 23.36
CA THR A 95 -0.14 -6.58 24.31
C THR A 95 0.72 -6.63 25.56
N GLY A 96 1.80 -5.83 25.60
CA GLY A 96 2.80 -5.84 26.66
C GLY A 96 3.84 -6.97 26.57
N SER A 97 3.90 -7.73 25.47
CA SER A 97 4.93 -8.76 25.25
C SER A 97 5.22 -8.97 23.77
N LEU A 98 6.48 -9.26 23.41
CA LEU A 98 6.88 -9.52 22.02
C LEU A 98 6.05 -10.66 21.39
N GLU A 99 5.87 -11.76 22.13
CA GLU A 99 5.09 -12.90 21.63
C GLU A 99 3.61 -12.56 21.42
N GLY A 100 3.01 -11.77 22.32
CA GLY A 100 1.63 -11.32 22.15
C GLY A 100 1.46 -10.41 20.93
N ASP A 101 2.40 -9.50 20.73
CA ASP A 101 2.39 -8.54 19.61
C ASP A 101 2.55 -9.28 18.26
N LEU A 102 3.53 -10.19 18.18
CA LEU A 102 3.75 -11.04 17.01
C LEU A 102 2.55 -11.95 16.71
N ARG A 103 1.89 -12.49 17.75
CA ARG A 103 0.71 -13.33 17.55
C ARG A 103 -0.45 -12.55 16.93
N LEU A 104 -0.75 -11.35 17.43
CA LEU A 104 -1.79 -10.51 16.84
C LEU A 104 -1.45 -10.13 15.39
N LEU A 105 -0.19 -9.73 15.14
CA LEU A 105 0.28 -9.45 13.78
C LEU A 105 0.07 -10.64 12.84
N TYR A 106 0.42 -11.84 13.29
CA TYR A 106 0.27 -13.06 12.50
C TYR A 106 -1.17 -13.48 12.28
N GLU A 107 -2.05 -13.34 13.27
CA GLU A 107 -3.47 -13.61 13.11
C GLU A 107 -4.10 -12.70 12.06
N VAL A 108 -3.78 -11.40 12.12
CA VAL A 108 -4.32 -10.40 11.19
C VAL A 108 -3.73 -10.58 9.78
N THR A 109 -2.41 -10.65 9.65
CA THR A 109 -1.73 -10.87 8.36
C THR A 109 -2.20 -12.15 7.70
N SER A 110 -2.35 -13.23 8.48
CA SER A 110 -2.82 -14.51 7.96
C SER A 110 -4.27 -14.47 7.47
N ARG A 111 -5.15 -13.68 8.11
CA ARG A 111 -6.52 -13.45 7.61
C ARG A 111 -6.50 -12.66 6.31
N ALA A 112 -5.68 -11.61 6.24
CA ALA A 112 -5.53 -10.78 5.04
C ALA A 112 -5.04 -11.63 3.84
N LEU A 113 -3.99 -12.42 4.03
CA LEU A 113 -3.42 -13.28 2.97
C LEU A 113 -4.36 -14.41 2.53
N ARG A 114 -5.27 -14.86 3.39
CA ARG A 114 -6.32 -15.84 3.02
C ARG A 114 -7.48 -15.24 2.24
N HIS A 115 -7.60 -13.92 2.20
CA HIS A 115 -8.66 -13.28 1.42
C HIS A 115 -8.51 -13.70 -0.05
N PRO A 116 -9.56 -14.24 -0.71
CA PRO A 116 -9.43 -14.82 -2.06
C PRO A 116 -8.78 -13.86 -3.06
N VAL A 117 -9.13 -12.58 -2.95
CA VAL A 117 -8.56 -11.51 -3.78
C VAL A 117 -7.07 -11.30 -3.50
N ALA A 118 -6.65 -11.26 -2.23
CA ALA A 118 -5.23 -11.09 -1.88
C ALA A 118 -4.39 -12.31 -2.32
N GLY A 119 -4.92 -13.52 -2.12
CA GLY A 119 -4.29 -14.77 -2.51
C GLY A 119 -4.12 -14.93 -4.03
N GLN A 120 -4.89 -14.22 -4.84
CA GLN A 120 -4.73 -14.16 -6.30
C GLN A 120 -3.83 -13.02 -6.74
N ILE A 121 -4.06 -11.81 -6.21
CA ILE A 121 -3.36 -10.60 -6.62
C ILE A 121 -1.88 -10.64 -6.25
N ILE A 122 -1.55 -10.97 -4.99
CA ILE A 122 -0.16 -10.84 -4.51
C ILE A 122 0.80 -11.75 -5.32
N PRO A 123 0.50 -13.05 -5.55
CA PRO A 123 1.39 -13.89 -6.34
C PRO A 123 1.49 -13.46 -7.81
N ASP A 124 0.41 -12.92 -8.38
CA ASP A 124 0.40 -12.46 -9.77
C ASP A 124 1.24 -11.18 -9.94
N LEU A 125 1.11 -10.22 -9.03
CA LEU A 125 1.95 -9.03 -9.01
C LEU A 125 3.42 -9.36 -8.75
N GLN A 126 3.71 -10.33 -7.87
CA GLN A 126 5.09 -10.82 -7.68
C GLN A 126 5.67 -11.46 -8.95
N ALA A 127 4.86 -12.26 -9.66
CA ALA A 127 5.27 -12.87 -10.91
C ALA A 127 5.51 -11.83 -12.02
N GLU A 128 4.78 -10.71 -11.99
CA GLU A 128 4.97 -9.60 -12.92
C GLU A 128 6.15 -8.70 -12.53
N ALA A 129 6.38 -8.47 -11.24
CA ALA A 129 7.53 -7.72 -10.72
C ALA A 129 8.86 -8.30 -11.20
N ALA A 130 8.95 -9.63 -11.36
CA ALA A 130 10.13 -10.30 -11.91
C ALA A 130 10.47 -9.89 -13.36
N ARG A 131 9.50 -9.33 -14.10
CA ARG A 131 9.63 -8.91 -15.50
C ARG A 131 9.47 -7.40 -15.70
N ASN A 132 9.08 -6.67 -14.65
CA ASN A 132 8.79 -5.24 -14.71
C ASN A 132 9.38 -4.51 -13.47
N PRO A 133 10.51 -3.79 -13.64
CA PRO A 133 11.16 -3.08 -12.55
C PRO A 133 10.28 -2.03 -11.85
N GLU A 134 9.41 -1.33 -12.59
CA GLU A 134 8.52 -0.32 -11.99
C GLU A 134 7.49 -0.95 -11.04
N ILE A 135 7.00 -2.17 -11.36
CA ILE A 135 6.14 -2.94 -10.46
C ILE A 135 6.93 -3.40 -9.23
N ALA A 136 8.13 -3.92 -9.44
CA ALA A 136 8.98 -4.37 -8.35
C ALA A 136 9.28 -3.24 -7.35
N GLU A 137 9.70 -2.08 -7.84
CA GLU A 137 10.00 -0.91 -7.00
C GLU A 137 8.79 -0.45 -6.20
N ALA A 138 7.62 -0.38 -6.83
CA ALA A 138 6.41 0.08 -6.18
C ALA A 138 5.86 -0.94 -5.16
N MET A 139 5.94 -2.25 -5.47
CA MET A 139 5.62 -3.29 -4.50
C MET A 139 6.55 -3.25 -3.30
N GLN A 140 7.86 -3.12 -3.54
CA GLN A 140 8.83 -3.00 -2.45
C GLN A 140 8.58 -1.73 -1.63
N LYS A 141 8.29 -0.59 -2.26
CA LYS A 141 7.96 0.66 -1.57
C LYS A 141 6.72 0.51 -0.69
N ALA A 142 5.64 -0.05 -1.23
CA ALA A 142 4.40 -0.24 -0.48
C ALA A 142 4.57 -1.25 0.67
N LEU A 143 5.32 -2.34 0.45
CA LEU A 143 5.62 -3.31 1.50
C LEU A 143 6.49 -2.71 2.59
N ARG A 144 7.54 -1.96 2.23
CA ARG A 144 8.37 -1.24 3.19
C ARG A 144 7.54 -0.24 3.99
N GLU A 145 6.86 0.70 3.33
CA GLU A 145 6.08 1.74 4.01
C GLU A 145 5.00 1.18 4.94
N GLY A 146 4.29 0.11 4.53
CA GLY A 146 3.24 -0.50 5.35
C GLY A 146 3.75 -1.43 6.45
N GLN A 147 4.69 -2.33 6.15
CA GLN A 147 5.14 -3.37 7.09
C GLN A 147 6.24 -2.88 8.04
N GLN A 148 7.15 -2.03 7.55
CA GLN A 148 8.22 -1.48 8.37
C GLN A 148 7.62 -0.71 9.55
N SER A 149 6.56 0.07 9.33
CA SER A 149 5.92 0.82 10.42
C SER A 149 5.41 -0.07 11.57
N VAL A 150 4.83 -1.24 11.29
CA VAL A 150 4.29 -2.12 12.34
C VAL A 150 5.36 -3.03 12.94
N ALA A 151 6.20 -3.65 12.10
CA ALA A 151 7.25 -4.56 12.56
C ALA A 151 8.34 -3.81 13.34
N THR A 152 8.81 -2.66 12.84
CA THR A 152 9.74 -1.79 13.58
C THR A 152 9.12 -1.32 14.89
N GLY A 153 7.82 -1.00 14.90
CA GLY A 153 7.10 -0.65 16.12
C GLY A 153 7.12 -1.75 17.19
N ILE A 154 6.83 -3.00 16.79
CA ILE A 154 6.89 -4.17 17.69
C ILE A 154 8.31 -4.39 18.21
N VAL A 155 9.32 -4.31 17.34
CA VAL A 155 10.72 -4.50 17.71
C VAL A 155 11.16 -3.40 18.68
N ALA A 156 10.87 -2.13 18.39
CA ALA A 156 11.19 -1.00 19.26
C ALA A 156 10.53 -1.14 20.64
N ALA A 157 9.26 -1.55 20.69
CA ALA A 157 8.56 -1.79 21.94
C ALA A 157 9.18 -2.96 22.73
N ALA A 158 9.59 -4.03 22.06
CA ALA A 158 10.27 -5.16 22.69
C ALA A 158 11.67 -4.79 23.21
N VAL A 159 12.42 -3.96 22.49
CA VAL A 159 13.71 -3.39 22.95
C VAL A 159 13.49 -2.53 24.20
N ALA A 160 12.48 -1.65 24.21
CA ALA A 160 12.16 -0.82 25.36
C ALA A 160 11.79 -1.64 26.62
N ARG A 161 11.22 -2.84 26.43
CA ARG A 161 10.91 -3.79 27.50
C ARG A 161 12.09 -4.69 27.90
N GLY A 162 13.23 -4.60 27.20
CA GLY A 162 14.40 -5.48 27.40
C GLY A 162 14.19 -6.92 26.92
N GLU A 163 13.17 -7.16 26.08
CA GLU A 163 12.92 -8.49 25.50
C GLU A 163 13.82 -8.78 24.29
N VAL A 164 14.35 -7.76 23.61
CA VAL A 164 15.24 -7.86 22.45
C VAL A 164 16.43 -6.93 22.67
N ARG A 165 17.60 -7.29 22.13
CA ARG A 165 18.83 -6.49 22.24
C ARG A 165 18.71 -5.16 21.51
N GLU A 166 19.29 -4.10 22.08
CA GLU A 166 19.48 -2.82 21.38
C GLU A 166 20.37 -2.97 20.13
N GLY A 167 20.06 -2.23 19.07
CA GLY A 167 20.84 -2.29 17.83
C GLY A 167 20.60 -3.54 16.98
N VAL A 168 19.48 -4.23 17.19
CA VAL A 168 19.03 -5.30 16.29
C VAL A 168 18.88 -4.75 14.87
N ASP A 169 19.30 -5.53 13.88
CA ASP A 169 19.09 -5.21 12.47
C ASP A 169 17.59 -5.25 12.15
N GLU A 170 16.99 -4.08 11.93
CA GLU A 170 15.56 -3.92 11.68
C GLU A 170 15.12 -4.59 10.37
N ASP A 171 15.98 -4.57 9.34
CA ASP A 171 15.66 -5.19 8.04
C ASP A 171 15.63 -6.71 8.20
N LEU A 172 16.60 -7.28 8.91
CA LEU A 172 16.60 -8.71 9.23
C LEU A 172 15.43 -9.10 10.14
N ALA A 173 15.09 -8.27 11.12
CA ALA A 173 13.93 -8.51 11.98
C ALA A 173 12.63 -8.52 11.15
N LEU A 174 12.47 -7.58 10.21
CA LEU A 174 11.34 -7.53 9.30
C LEU A 174 11.25 -8.78 8.42
N ASP A 175 12.38 -9.24 7.87
CA ASP A 175 12.44 -10.46 7.07
C ASP A 175 12.02 -11.71 7.86
N VAL A 176 12.49 -11.83 9.10
CA VAL A 176 12.15 -12.94 10.01
C VAL A 176 10.66 -12.88 10.41
N ILE A 177 10.13 -11.69 10.66
CA ILE A 177 8.73 -11.50 11.01
C ILE A 177 7.83 -11.84 9.82
N SER A 178 8.05 -11.23 8.65
CA SER A 178 7.14 -11.27 7.51
C SER A 178 7.34 -12.51 6.61
N GLY A 179 8.60 -12.93 6.43
CA GLY A 179 9.01 -13.95 5.47
C GLY A 179 8.23 -15.27 5.55
N PRO A 180 8.04 -15.89 6.73
CA PRO A 180 7.39 -17.19 6.83
C PRO A 180 5.94 -17.23 6.31
N LEU A 181 5.14 -16.20 6.57
CA LEU A 181 3.76 -16.13 6.06
C LEU A 181 3.73 -15.85 4.55
N TYR A 182 4.61 -14.97 4.05
CA TYR A 182 4.72 -14.69 2.63
C TYR A 182 5.23 -15.89 1.83
N TRP A 183 6.24 -16.62 2.33
CA TRP A 183 6.71 -17.87 1.73
C TRP A 183 5.56 -18.87 1.55
N ARG A 184 4.77 -19.10 2.59
CA ARG A 184 3.65 -20.03 2.51
C ARG A 184 2.53 -19.56 1.59
N SER A 185 2.23 -18.26 1.61
CA SER A 185 1.14 -17.69 0.81
C SER A 185 1.49 -17.58 -0.67
N VAL A 186 2.70 -17.13 -0.99
CA VAL A 186 3.11 -16.75 -2.35
C VAL A 186 3.84 -17.90 -3.05
N VAL A 187 4.79 -18.54 -2.36
CA VAL A 187 5.64 -19.58 -2.95
C VAL A 187 4.96 -20.93 -2.85
N VAL A 188 4.60 -21.36 -1.64
CA VAL A 188 3.94 -22.67 -1.43
C VAL A 188 2.49 -22.66 -1.91
N ARG A 189 1.85 -21.48 -1.94
CA ARG A 189 0.43 -21.30 -2.30
C ARG A 189 -0.51 -22.17 -1.46
N ALA A 190 -0.23 -22.28 -0.16
CA ALA A 190 -1.02 -23.05 0.79
C ALA A 190 -1.79 -22.14 1.77
N PRO A 191 -2.97 -21.62 1.39
CA PRO A 191 -3.70 -20.62 2.18
C PRO A 191 -4.25 -21.19 3.49
N LYS A 192 -4.50 -22.51 3.56
CA LYS A 192 -4.85 -23.18 4.82
C LYS A 192 -3.57 -23.45 5.62
N LEU A 193 -3.50 -22.85 6.80
CA LEU A 193 -2.43 -23.09 7.74
C LEU A 193 -2.77 -24.31 8.63
N PRO A 194 -1.77 -25.16 8.96
CA PRO A 194 -1.96 -26.23 9.94
C PRO A 194 -2.47 -25.69 11.28
N LYS A 195 -3.19 -26.54 12.03
CA LYS A 195 -3.63 -26.20 13.39
C LYS A 195 -2.41 -25.86 14.25
N GLY A 196 -2.47 -24.77 15.00
CA GLY A 196 -1.38 -24.32 15.88
C GLY A 196 -0.19 -23.67 15.16
N TYR A 197 -0.20 -23.58 13.83
CA TYR A 197 0.92 -23.04 13.06
C TYR A 197 1.30 -21.62 13.48
N LEU A 198 0.32 -20.71 13.62
CA LEU A 198 0.60 -19.33 14.02
C LEU A 198 1.24 -19.25 15.42
N ALA A 199 0.79 -20.08 16.37
CA ALA A 199 1.37 -20.10 17.71
C ALA A 199 2.82 -20.62 17.71
N SER A 200 3.11 -21.65 16.92
CA SER A 200 4.48 -22.15 16.75
C SER A 200 5.37 -21.13 16.04
N LEU A 201 4.83 -20.45 15.02
CA LEU A 201 5.52 -19.39 14.32
C LEU A 201 5.84 -18.22 15.25
N THR A 202 4.87 -17.74 16.04
CA THR A 202 5.09 -16.70 17.06
C THR A 202 6.27 -17.02 17.97
N ARG A 203 6.30 -18.22 18.57
CA ARG A 203 7.40 -18.62 19.47
C ARG A 203 8.74 -18.70 18.74
N ALA A 204 8.75 -19.25 17.54
CA ALA A 204 9.97 -19.36 16.74
C ALA A 204 10.53 -17.99 16.36
N THR A 205 9.67 -17.08 15.89
CA THR A 205 10.05 -15.71 15.54
C THR A 205 10.54 -14.95 16.77
N ALA A 206 9.84 -15.02 17.91
CA ALA A 206 10.27 -14.36 19.14
C ALA A 206 11.64 -14.87 19.62
N ALA A 207 11.88 -16.18 19.56
CA ALA A 207 13.17 -16.77 19.89
C ALA A 207 14.27 -16.31 18.92
N ALA A 208 13.96 -16.21 17.63
CA ALA A 208 14.90 -15.70 16.63
C ALA A 208 15.25 -14.23 16.89
N LEU A 209 14.26 -13.36 17.11
CA LEU A 209 14.49 -11.93 17.41
C LEU A 209 15.27 -11.72 18.71
N ARG A 210 15.09 -12.58 19.71
CA ARG A 210 15.90 -12.57 20.95
C ARG A 210 17.36 -12.98 20.72
N ALA A 211 17.62 -13.74 19.66
CA ALA A 211 18.95 -14.24 19.31
C ALA A 211 19.73 -13.30 18.38
N LEU A 212 19.03 -12.49 17.58
CA LEU A 212 19.60 -11.35 16.84
C LEU A 212 20.14 -10.31 17.82
#